data_AF-A0A918VQC5-F1
#
_entry.id   AF-A0A918VQC5-F1
#
_cell.length_a   1.000
_cell.length_b   1.000
_cell.length_c   1.000
_cell.angle_alpha   90.00
_cell.angle_beta   90.00
_cell.angle_gamma   90.00
#
_symmetry.space_group_name_H-M   'P 1'
#
loop_
_entity.id
_entity.type
_entity.pdbx_description
1 polymer ?
#
loop_
_entity_poly.entity_id
_entity_poly.type
_entity_poly.pdbx_seq_one_letter_code
_entity_poly.pdbx_strand_id
1 'polypeptide(L)'
;MQAIEYASANQMRQEYRARHDRLYPARPVTRLVIPASPEPKLPRRGYAEPIGPRKPTEPRHWAEIVAVIAASNGVTAKDIISPSKVRPIANARFEAIYQLRIEKRMSWAAIARCLGNRDITTVRSAYFKHVERLEARRG
;
A
#
# COMPACT_ATOMS: atom_id res chain seq x y z
N MET A 1 -4.74 -43.01 -7.28
CA MET A 1 -5.82 -42.21 -6.68
C MET A 1 -7.07 -43.08 -6.68
N GLN A 2 -7.55 -43.52 -5.52
CA GLN A 2 -8.80 -44.30 -5.45
C GLN A 2 -9.98 -43.35 -5.62
N ALA A 3 -10.90 -43.66 -6.53
CA ALA A 3 -12.15 -42.92 -6.66
C ALA A 3 -13.04 -43.25 -5.45
N ILE A 4 -13.55 -42.22 -4.77
CA ILE A 4 -14.50 -42.42 -3.67
C ILE A 4 -15.87 -42.57 -4.32
N GLU A 5 -16.40 -43.79 -4.32
CA GLU A 5 -17.76 -44.09 -4.75
C GLU A 5 -18.73 -43.88 -3.57
N TYR A 6 -19.84 -43.19 -3.80
CA TYR A 6 -20.87 -42.96 -2.80
C TYR A 6 -22.14 -43.72 -3.19
N ALA A 7 -22.81 -44.39 -2.24
CA ALA A 7 -24.01 -45.18 -2.53
C ALA A 7 -25.26 -44.31 -2.81
N SER A 8 -25.25 -43.02 -2.42
CA SER A 8 -26.31 -42.06 -2.75
C SER A 8 -25.82 -40.62 -2.71
N ALA A 9 -26.54 -39.71 -3.37
CA ALA A 9 -26.25 -38.28 -3.32
C ALA A 9 -26.36 -37.69 -1.90
N ASN A 10 -27.24 -38.25 -1.05
CA ASN A 10 -27.37 -37.84 0.34
C ASN A 10 -26.16 -38.27 1.17
N GLN A 11 -25.66 -39.48 0.96
CA GLN A 11 -24.43 -39.95 1.60
C GLN A 11 -23.23 -39.06 1.23
N MET A 12 -23.08 -38.72 -0.06
CA MET A 12 -22.05 -37.81 -0.53
C MET A 12 -22.11 -36.45 0.18
N ARG A 13 -23.32 -35.86 0.31
CA ARG A 13 -23.53 -34.56 0.99
C ARG A 13 -23.20 -34.64 2.47
N GLN A 14 -23.58 -35.72 3.15
CA GLN A 14 -23.28 -35.92 4.56
C GLN A 14 -21.78 -36.08 4.81
N GLU A 15 -21.09 -36.88 4.01
CA GLU A 15 -19.63 -37.05 4.11
C GLU A 15 -18.86 -35.78 3.75
N TYR A 16 -19.36 -35.02 2.78
CA TYR A 16 -18.80 -33.70 2.46
C TYR A 16 -18.96 -32.74 3.64
N ARG A 17 -20.17 -32.67 4.24
CA ARG A 17 -20.45 -31.83 5.41
C ARG A 17 -19.57 -32.23 6.61
N ALA A 18 -19.42 -33.52 6.88
CA ALA A 18 -18.58 -34.02 7.96
C ALA A 18 -17.09 -33.65 7.77
N ARG A 19 -16.57 -33.77 6.54
CA ARG A 19 -15.22 -33.31 6.20
C ARG A 19 -15.08 -31.79 6.34
N HIS A 20 -16.08 -31.03 5.91
CA HIS A 20 -16.08 -29.59 6.01
C HIS A 20 -16.08 -29.13 7.48
N ASP A 21 -16.97 -29.66 8.31
CA ASP A 21 -17.08 -29.30 9.72
C ASP A 21 -15.81 -29.67 10.52
N ARG A 22 -15.14 -30.77 10.14
CA ARG A 22 -13.84 -31.17 10.71
C ARG A 22 -12.71 -30.20 10.34
N LEU A 23 -12.66 -29.76 9.09
CA LEU A 23 -11.58 -28.90 8.58
C LEU A 23 -11.80 -27.42 8.91
N TYR A 24 -13.06 -27.00 9.01
CA TYR A 24 -13.49 -25.62 9.21
C TYR A 24 -14.51 -25.55 10.35
N PRO A 25 -14.12 -25.89 11.60
CA PRO A 25 -15.01 -25.72 12.73
C PRO A 25 -15.40 -24.24 12.84
N ALA A 26 -16.69 -23.97 13.07
CA ALA A 26 -17.17 -22.62 13.27
C ALA A 26 -16.41 -21.97 14.43
N ARG A 27 -15.71 -20.86 14.17
CA ARG A 27 -15.01 -20.13 15.23
C ARG A 27 -16.06 -19.47 16.13
N PRO A 28 -16.01 -19.63 17.45
CA PRO A 28 -16.89 -18.90 18.35
C PRO A 28 -16.58 -17.40 18.20
N VAL A 29 -17.62 -16.61 17.94
CA VAL A 29 -17.51 -15.15 17.90
C VAL A 29 -17.45 -14.66 19.34
N THR A 30 -16.24 -14.51 19.88
CA THR A 30 -16.07 -13.92 21.21
C THR A 30 -16.33 -12.42 21.13
N ARG A 31 -17.44 -11.97 21.71
CA ARG A 31 -17.72 -10.53 21.89
C ARG A 31 -16.81 -10.01 23.00
N LEU A 32 -15.72 -9.34 22.65
CA LEU A 32 -14.90 -8.62 23.62
C LEU A 32 -15.72 -7.46 24.18
N VAL A 33 -16.12 -7.58 25.45
CA VAL A 33 -16.63 -6.44 26.22
C VAL A 33 -15.42 -5.61 26.62
N ILE A 34 -15.20 -4.49 25.92
CA ILE A 34 -14.14 -3.54 26.28
C ILE A 34 -14.67 -2.72 27.46
N PRO A 35 -14.12 -2.84 28.68
CA PRO A 35 -14.52 -1.99 29.79
C PRO A 35 -14.17 -0.53 29.44
N ALA A 36 -15.11 0.38 29.71
CA ALA A 36 -14.89 1.81 29.50
C ALA A 36 -13.68 2.26 30.35
N SER A 37 -12.59 2.63 29.68
CA SER A 37 -11.41 3.18 30.34
C SER A 37 -11.81 4.49 31.04
N PRO A 38 -11.47 4.71 32.32
CA PRO A 38 -11.74 5.97 32.99
C PRO A 38 -10.96 7.08 32.26
N GLU A 39 -11.67 8.09 31.77
CA GLU A 39 -11.05 9.21 31.06
C GLU A 39 -10.04 9.93 31.98
N PRO A 40 -8.79 10.13 31.55
CA PRO A 40 -7.84 10.91 32.32
C PRO A 40 -8.30 12.38 32.31
N LYS A 41 -8.62 12.92 33.49
CA LYS A 41 -8.86 14.36 33.67
C LYS A 41 -7.56 15.10 33.35
N LEU A 42 -7.48 15.67 32.14
CA LEU A 42 -6.33 16.46 31.72
C LEU A 42 -6.19 17.67 32.67
N PRO A 43 -4.97 17.98 33.17
CA PRO A 43 -4.75 19.20 33.94
C PRO A 43 -5.09 20.40 33.06
N ARG A 44 -5.76 21.41 33.64
CA ARG A 44 -6.04 22.69 32.97
C ARG A 44 -4.71 23.33 32.59
N ARG A 45 -4.32 23.17 31.32
CA ARG A 45 -3.09 23.72 30.75
C ARG A 45 -3.23 25.24 30.78
N GLY A 46 -2.37 25.92 31.56
CA GLY A 46 -2.21 27.36 31.44
C GLY A 46 -1.96 27.72 29.97
N TYR A 47 -2.67 28.72 29.48
CA TYR A 47 -2.62 29.11 28.07
C TYR A 47 -1.21 29.58 27.72
N ALA A 48 -0.43 28.71 27.09
CA ALA A 48 0.68 29.17 26.26
C ALA A 48 0.08 30.04 25.14
N GLU A 49 0.73 31.16 24.84
CA GLU A 49 0.29 32.06 23.78
C GLU A 49 -0.01 31.29 22.49
N PRO A 50 -1.05 31.68 21.73
CA PRO A 50 -1.38 31.01 20.49
C PRO A 50 -0.19 31.15 19.54
N ILE A 51 0.56 30.06 19.36
CA ILE A 51 1.34 29.84 18.16
C ILE A 51 0.32 29.99 17.03
N GLY A 52 0.33 31.16 16.35
CA GLY A 52 -0.57 31.43 15.25
C GLY A 52 -0.58 30.22 14.32
N PRO A 53 -1.73 29.84 13.74
CA PRO A 53 -1.82 28.62 12.98
C PRO A 53 -0.72 28.62 11.93
N ARG A 54 0.28 27.72 12.07
CA ARG A 54 1.11 27.36 10.93
C ARG A 54 0.11 26.92 9.88
N LYS A 55 -0.01 27.69 8.78
CA LYS A 55 -0.81 27.29 7.62
C LYS A 55 -0.48 25.82 7.38
N PRO A 56 -1.47 24.91 7.38
CA PRO A 56 -1.18 23.51 7.06
C PRO A 56 -0.47 23.52 5.72
N THR A 57 0.79 23.09 5.67
CA THR A 57 1.47 22.93 4.39
C THR A 57 0.65 21.91 3.64
N GLU A 58 -0.09 22.36 2.62
CA GLU A 58 -0.94 21.45 1.86
C GLU A 58 -0.06 20.30 1.37
N PRO A 59 -0.55 19.05 1.49
CA PRO A 59 0.24 17.92 1.06
C PRO A 59 0.53 18.07 -0.44
N ARG A 60 1.80 18.36 -0.81
CA ARG A 60 2.30 18.53 -2.19
C ARG A 60 1.55 17.69 -3.22
N HIS A 61 1.06 18.26 -4.31
CA HIS A 61 0.37 17.42 -5.29
C HIS A 61 1.31 16.35 -5.86
N TRP A 62 0.81 15.18 -6.25
CA TRP A 62 1.66 14.10 -6.79
C TRP A 62 2.49 14.57 -8.00
N ALA A 63 1.92 15.47 -8.79
CA ALA A 63 2.57 16.07 -9.95
C ALA A 63 3.79 16.93 -9.57
N GLU A 64 3.77 17.59 -8.40
CA GLU A 64 4.91 18.36 -7.89
C GLU A 64 6.07 17.44 -7.51
N ILE A 65 5.78 16.31 -6.86
CA ILE A 65 6.81 15.31 -6.53
C ILE A 65 7.47 14.81 -7.83
N VAL A 66 6.66 14.49 -8.84
CA VAL A 66 7.17 14.06 -10.15
C VAL A 66 8.00 15.17 -10.81
N ALA A 67 7.57 16.43 -10.75
CA ALA A 67 8.30 17.56 -11.31
C ALA A 67 9.66 17.77 -10.65
N VAL A 68 9.74 17.67 -9.32
CA VAL A 68 10.99 17.77 -8.57
C VAL A 68 11.96 16.65 -8.99
N ILE A 69 11.48 15.41 -9.06
CA ILE A 69 12.31 14.25 -9.44
C ILE A 69 12.77 14.35 -10.90
N ALA A 70 11.90 14.85 -11.78
CA ALA A 70 12.24 15.12 -13.17
C ALA A 70 13.41 16.10 -13.27
N ALA A 71 13.31 17.24 -12.55
CA ALA A 71 14.35 18.25 -12.50
C ALA A 71 15.67 17.69 -11.93
N SER A 72 15.62 16.91 -10.84
CA SER A 72 16.81 16.29 -10.24
C SER A 72 17.51 15.27 -11.15
N ASN A 73 16.77 14.62 -12.04
CA ASN A 73 17.31 13.61 -12.95
C ASN A 73 17.60 14.14 -14.37
N GLY A 74 17.37 15.44 -14.63
CA GLY A 74 17.55 16.04 -15.96
C GLY A 74 16.58 15.49 -17.03
N VAL A 75 15.40 15.04 -16.63
CA VAL A 75 14.35 14.54 -17.53
C VAL A 75 13.08 15.38 -17.39
N THR A 76 12.11 15.26 -18.30
CA THR A 76 10.83 15.96 -18.14
C THR A 76 9.81 15.11 -17.37
N ALA A 77 8.82 15.76 -16.73
CA ALA A 77 7.72 15.04 -16.08
C ALA A 77 6.93 14.16 -17.08
N LYS A 78 6.81 14.61 -18.33
CA LYS A 78 6.20 13.85 -19.42
C LYS A 78 6.98 12.57 -19.71
N ASP A 79 8.31 12.61 -19.65
CA ASP A 79 9.16 11.43 -19.86
C ASP A 79 8.95 10.38 -18.77
N ILE A 80 8.85 10.82 -17.51
CA ILE A 80 8.57 9.93 -16.38
C ILE A 80 7.25 9.18 -16.58
N ILE A 81 6.21 9.87 -17.05
CA ILE A 81 4.90 9.28 -17.33
C ILE A 81 4.96 8.40 -18.60
N SER A 82 5.76 8.78 -19.59
CA SER A 82 5.85 8.11 -20.91
C SER A 82 6.20 6.62 -20.82
N PRO A 83 5.84 5.79 -21.80
CA PRO A 83 6.21 4.38 -21.83
C PRO A 83 7.71 4.13 -22.07
N SER A 84 8.52 5.18 -22.28
CA SER A 84 9.95 5.05 -22.60
C SER A 84 10.72 4.24 -21.55
N LYS A 85 11.56 3.32 -22.05
CA LYS A 85 12.40 2.42 -21.24
C LYS A 85 13.87 2.86 -21.20
N VAL A 86 14.18 4.03 -21.75
CA VAL A 86 15.52 4.62 -21.73
C VAL A 86 15.98 4.75 -20.27
N ARG A 87 17.19 4.28 -19.98
CA ARG A 87 17.66 3.99 -18.61
C ARG A 87 17.59 5.19 -17.65
N PRO A 88 18.00 6.43 -18.03
CA PRO A 88 17.77 7.62 -17.21
C PRO A 88 16.30 7.87 -16.85
N ILE A 89 15.40 7.75 -17.83
CA ILE A 89 13.96 7.96 -17.64
C ILE A 89 13.37 6.87 -16.74
N ALA A 90 13.75 5.62 -16.95
CA ALA A 90 13.31 4.49 -16.12
C ALA A 90 13.78 4.66 -14.66
N ASN A 91 15.02 5.12 -14.46
CA ASN A 91 15.59 5.39 -13.16
C ASN A 91 14.84 6.51 -12.41
N ALA A 92 14.53 7.61 -13.10
CA ALA A 92 13.74 8.71 -12.55
C ALA A 92 12.31 8.25 -12.20
N ARG A 93 11.71 7.40 -13.04
CA ARG A 93 10.40 6.81 -12.78
C ARG A 93 10.39 5.91 -11.55
N PHE A 94 11.43 5.11 -11.36
CA PHE A 94 11.54 4.24 -10.19
C PHE A 94 11.65 5.06 -8.91
N GLU A 95 12.37 6.18 -8.97
CA GLU A 95 12.45 7.16 -7.89
C GLU A 95 11.10 7.82 -7.59
N ALA A 96 10.35 8.21 -8.62
CA ALA A 96 9.00 8.75 -8.46
C ALA A 96 8.06 7.75 -7.78
N ILE A 97 8.11 6.47 -8.19
CA ILE A 97 7.32 5.40 -7.55
C ILE A 97 7.68 5.25 -6.08
N TYR A 98 8.98 5.26 -5.76
CA TYR A 98 9.47 5.21 -4.38
C TYR A 98 8.93 6.39 -3.57
N GLN A 99 9.11 7.63 -4.02
CA GLN A 99 8.68 8.80 -3.24
C GLN A 99 7.16 8.89 -3.07
N LEU A 100 6.38 8.59 -4.11
CA LEU A 100 4.92 8.55 -4.00
C LEU A 100 4.45 7.48 -2.99
N ARG A 101 5.21 6.38 -2.85
CA ARG A 101 4.91 5.36 -1.85
C ARG A 101 5.27 5.81 -0.43
N ILE A 102 6.42 6.47 -0.25
CA ILE A 102 6.97 6.79 1.07
C ILE A 102 6.32 8.06 1.64
N GLU A 103 6.28 9.13 0.84
CA GLU A 103 5.80 10.45 1.25
C GLU A 103 4.26 10.51 1.27
N LYS A 104 3.60 9.95 0.24
CA LYS A 104 2.14 10.03 0.09
C LYS A 104 1.38 8.78 0.53
N ARG A 105 2.09 7.69 0.83
CA ARG A 105 1.47 6.40 1.20
C ARG A 105 0.42 5.92 0.20
N MET A 106 0.57 6.29 -1.08
CA MET A 106 -0.40 5.95 -2.13
C MET A 106 -0.48 4.43 -2.32
N SER A 107 -1.66 3.94 -2.66
CA SER A 107 -1.83 2.54 -3.08
C SER A 107 -1.13 2.29 -4.42
N TRP A 108 -0.73 1.05 -4.66
CA TRP A 108 -0.05 0.69 -5.92
C TRP A 108 -0.90 1.03 -7.15
N ALA A 109 -2.21 0.79 -7.08
CA ALA A 109 -3.16 1.14 -8.14
C ALA A 109 -3.27 2.67 -8.34
N ALA A 110 -3.19 3.47 -7.28
CA ALA A 110 -3.20 4.93 -7.41
C ALA A 110 -1.91 5.44 -8.08
N ILE A 111 -0.74 4.93 -7.66
CA ILE A 111 0.55 5.27 -8.28
C ILE A 111 0.54 4.90 -9.77
N ALA A 112 0.02 3.71 -10.10
CA ALA A 112 -0.02 3.23 -11.47
C ALA A 112 -0.88 4.11 -12.39
N ARG A 113 -2.03 4.57 -11.90
CA ARG A 113 -2.90 5.53 -12.60
C ARG A 113 -2.20 6.88 -12.84
N CYS A 114 -1.54 7.42 -11.81
CA CYS A 114 -0.82 8.70 -11.94
C CYS A 114 0.35 8.65 -12.93
N LEU A 115 1.03 7.50 -13.06
CA LEU A 115 2.23 7.35 -13.89
C LEU A 115 1.95 6.73 -15.28
N GLY A 116 0.75 6.98 -15.82
CA GLY A 116 0.37 6.56 -17.18
C GLY A 116 -0.30 5.19 -17.26
N ASN A 117 -1.20 4.88 -16.31
CA ASN A 117 -1.99 3.64 -16.27
C ASN A 117 -1.14 2.36 -16.41
N ARG A 118 -0.07 2.28 -15.61
CA ARG A 118 0.82 1.12 -15.63
C ARG A 118 0.19 -0.09 -14.96
N ASP A 119 0.77 -1.26 -15.23
CA ASP A 119 0.43 -2.44 -14.47
C ASP A 119 0.97 -2.36 -13.03
N ILE A 120 0.16 -2.83 -12.07
CA ILE A 120 0.47 -2.76 -10.63
C ILE A 120 1.71 -3.58 -10.30
N THR A 121 1.91 -4.73 -10.93
CA THR A 121 3.08 -5.58 -10.69
C THR A 121 4.36 -4.90 -11.20
N THR A 122 4.25 -4.16 -12.30
CA THR A 122 5.36 -3.33 -12.83
C THR A 122 5.74 -2.23 -11.85
N VAL A 123 4.76 -1.53 -11.28
CA VAL A 123 5.02 -0.49 -10.26
C VAL A 123 5.71 -1.08 -9.03
N ARG A 124 5.24 -2.24 -8.57
CA ARG A 124 5.82 -2.93 -7.41
C ARG A 124 7.25 -3.41 -7.68
N SER A 125 7.52 -3.98 -8.86
CA SER A 125 8.88 -4.36 -9.26
C SER A 125 9.82 -3.15 -9.34
N ALA A 126 9.35 -2.04 -9.91
CA ALA A 126 10.10 -0.79 -9.97
C ALA A 126 10.47 -0.22 -8.59
N TYR A 127 9.54 -0.31 -7.62
CA TYR A 127 9.80 0.09 -6.23
C TYR A 127 10.97 -0.70 -5.64
N PHE A 128 10.93 -2.04 -5.71
CA PHE A 128 11.98 -2.88 -5.13
C PHE A 128 13.33 -2.68 -5.80
N LYS A 129 13.37 -2.55 -7.13
CA LYS A 129 14.60 -2.23 -7.88
C LYS A 129 15.22 -0.90 -7.44
N HIS A 130 14.39 0.09 -7.11
CA HIS A 130 14.90 1.36 -6.59
C HIS A 130 15.49 1.20 -5.19
N VAL A 131 14.83 0.45 -4.31
CA VAL A 131 15.30 0.17 -2.95
C VAL A 131 16.66 -0.53 -2.99
N GLU A 132 16.77 -1.60 -3.78
CA GLU A 132 18.03 -2.32 -4.01
C GLU A 132 19.15 -1.37 -4.50
N ARG A 133 18.83 -0.47 -5.44
CA ARG A 133 19.78 0.54 -5.94
C ARG A 133 20.19 1.54 -4.85
N LEU A 134 19.31 1.89 -3.92
CA LEU A 134 19.65 2.78 -2.80
C LEU A 134 20.54 2.06 -1.78
N GLU A 135 20.28 0.79 -1.52
CA GLU A 135 21.10 -0.06 -0.63
C GLU A 135 22.50 -0.26 -1.21
N ALA A 136 22.60 -0.58 -2.50
CA ALA A 136 23.88 -0.74 -3.20
C ALA A 136 24.73 0.54 -3.27
N ARG A 137 24.16 1.72 -3.01
CA ARG A 137 24.90 2.99 -2.93
C ARG A 137 25.37 3.33 -1.52
N ARG A 138 24.83 2.64 -0.50
CA ARG A 138 25.14 2.87 0.91
C ARG A 138 26.23 1.94 1.45
N GLY A 139 26.47 0.81 0.78
CA GLY A 139 27.64 -0.05 0.99
C GLY A 139 28.80 0.39 0.11
#